data_AF-A0A7J4QLJ5-F1
#
_entry.id   AF-A0A7J4QLJ5-F1
#
_cell.length_a   1.000
_cell.length_b   1.000
_cell.length_c   1.000
_cell.angle_alpha   90.00
_cell.angle_beta   90.00
_cell.angle_gamma   90.00
#
_symmetry.space_group_name_H-M   'P 1'
#
loop_
_entity.id
_entity.type
_entity.pdbx_description
1 polymer ?
#
loop_
_entity_poly.entity_id
_entity_poly.type
_entity_poly.pdbx_seq_one_letter_code
_entity_poly.pdbx_strand_id
1 'polypeptide(L)' 'AKGGAGLSIAFATGRPIVFAGMGQGYEDLTPFDPDWLIEEIFE' A
#
# COMPACT_ATOMS: atom_id res chain seq x y z
N ALA A 1 -11.79 -5.34 1.29
CA ALA A 1 -11.13 -6.33 2.18
C ALA A 1 -9.59 -6.40 2.06
N LYS A 2 -8.95 -5.68 1.12
CA LYS A 2 -7.52 -5.85 0.79
C LYS A 2 -6.57 -4.74 1.30
N GLY A 3 -7.04 -3.51 1.55
CA GLY A 3 -6.20 -2.39 2.02
C GLY A 3 -5.87 -2.37 3.52
N GLY A 4 -6.69 -3.03 4.37
CA GLY A 4 -6.54 -2.94 5.83
C GLY A 4 -5.24 -3.53 6.40
N ALA A 5 -4.64 -4.51 5.72
CA ALA A 5 -3.35 -5.07 6.10
C ALA A 5 -2.20 -4.07 5.87
N GLY A 6 -2.26 -3.31 4.77
CA GLY A 6 -1.28 -2.26 4.45
C GLY A 6 -1.29 -1.15 5.49
N LEU A 7 -2.47 -0.72 5.93
CA LEU A 7 -2.59 0.27 7.01
C LEU A 7 -2.06 -0.26 8.35
N SER A 8 -2.40 -1.51 8.69
CA SER A 8 -1.99 -2.13 9.95
C SER A 8 -0.48 -2.30 10.06
N ILE A 9 0.22 -2.62 8.97
CA ILE A 9 1.66 -2.83 9.01
C ILE A 9 2.44 -1.53 9.14
N ALA A 10 1.99 -0.46 8.46
CA ALA A 10 2.57 0.87 8.62
C ALA A 10 2.42 1.36 10.07
N PHE A 11 1.23 1.17 10.64
CA PHE A 11 0.95 1.54 12.03
C PHE A 11 1.75 0.70 13.04
N ALA A 12 1.77 -0.63 12.89
CA ALA A 12 2.45 -1.53 13.81
C ALA A 12 3.99 -1.42 13.76
N THR A 13 4.56 -1.12 12.60
CA THR A 13 6.02 -1.00 12.44
C THR A 13 6.55 0.40 12.74
N GLY A 14 5.68 1.43 12.70
CA GLY A 14 6.07 2.83 12.85
C GLY A 14 6.99 3.33 11.72
N ARG A 15 7.04 2.62 10.59
CA ARG A 15 7.89 2.93 9.45
C ARG A 15 7.04 3.18 8.21
N PRO A 16 7.42 4.14 7.34
CA PRO A 16 6.68 4.42 6.13
C PRO A 16 6.82 3.28 5.11
N ILE A 17 5.74 3.04 4.35
CA ILE A 17 5.78 2.23 3.14
C ILE A 17 6.33 3.11 2.02
N VAL A 18 7.33 2.63 1.29
CA VAL A 18 8.03 3.41 0.25
C VAL A 18 7.60 3.00 -1.16
N PHE A 19 7.29 1.72 -1.36
CA PHE A 19 6.85 1.16 -2.63
C PHE A 19 5.72 0.15 -2.43
N ALA A 20 4.84 0.06 -3.41
CA ALA A 20 3.78 -0.95 -3.51
C ALA A 20 3.97 -1.80 -4.78
N GLY A 21 3.76 -3.11 -4.65
CA GLY A 21 3.74 -4.02 -5.79
C GLY A 21 2.31 -4.22 -6.27
N MET A 22 2.02 -3.77 -7.49
CA MET A 22 0.67 -3.79 -8.09
C MET A 22 0.46 -4.94 -9.08
N GLY A 23 1.47 -5.80 -9.23
CA GLY A 23 1.48 -6.90 -10.19
C GLY A 23 2.68 -7.82 -9.96
N GLN A 24 3.02 -8.62 -10.96
CA GLN A 24 4.06 -9.66 -10.86
C GLN A 24 5.37 -9.27 -11.56
N GLY A 25 5.36 -8.24 -12.40
CA GLY A 25 6.53 -7.72 -13.12
C GLY A 25 7.39 -6.79 -12.26
N TYR A 26 8.57 -6.45 -12.77
CA TYR A 26 9.45 -5.47 -12.10
C TYR A 26 8.95 -4.03 -12.30
N GLU A 27 8.27 -3.80 -13.41
CA GLU A 27 7.57 -2.58 -13.79
C GLU A 27 6.37 -2.27 -12.90
N ASP A 28 5.85 -3.27 -12.18
CA ASP A 28 4.68 -3.12 -11.31
C ASP A 28 5.03 -2.61 -9.90
N LEU A 29 6.29 -2.28 -9.66
CA LEU A 29 6.75 -1.66 -8.42
C LEU A 29 6.62 -0.15 -8.52
N THR A 30 5.63 0.43 -7.86
CA THR A 30 5.35 1.86 -7.89
C THR A 30 5.67 2.52 -6.54
N PRO A 31 6.06 3.80 -6.52
CA PRO A 31 6.14 4.57 -5.28
C PRO A 31 4.81 4.50 -4.53
N PHE A 32 4.86 4.30 -3.22
CA PHE A 32 3.66 4.20 -2.41
C PHE A 32 2.94 5.54 -2.31
N ASP A 33 1.64 5.53 -2.59
CA ASP A 33 0.74 6.67 -2.43
C ASP A 33 -0.31 6.34 -1.36
N PRO A 34 -0.36 7.08 -0.23
CA PRO A 34 -1.36 6.87 0.80
C PRO A 34 -2.78 7.18 0.30
N ASP A 35 -2.96 8.11 -0.64
CA ASP A 35 -4.29 8.49 -1.13
C ASP A 35 -4.91 7.33 -1.92
N TRP A 36 -4.10 6.65 -2.76
CA TRP A 36 -4.51 5.41 -3.43
C TRP A 36 -4.99 4.32 -2.45
N LEU A 37 -4.26 4.11 -1.34
CA LEU A 37 -4.62 3.10 -0.35
C LEU A 37 -5.96 3.45 0.33
N ILE A 38 -6.19 4.73 0.58
CA ILE A 38 -7.44 5.23 1.16
C ILE A 38 -8.59 5.02 0.18
N GLU A 39 -8.42 5.35 -1.10
CA GLU A 39 -9.42 5.11 -2.15
C GLU A 39 -9.81 3.62 -2.21
N GLU A 40 -8.83 2.70 -2.25
CA GLU A 40 -9.05 1.23 -2.25
C GLU A 40 -9.73 0.69 -0.97
N ILE A 41 -9.71 1.45 0.13
CA ILE A 41 -10.41 1.07 1.37
C ILE A 41 -11.88 1.50 1.31
N PHE A 42 -12.18 2.61 0.62
CA PHE A 42 -13.50 3.21 0.57
C PHE A 42 -14.32 2.84 -0.68
N GLU A 43 -13.69 2.21 -1.68
CA GLU A 43 -14.34 1.53 -2.82
C GLU A 43 -14.82 0.10 -2.47
#